data_AF-A0A183PB98-F1
#
_entry.id   AF-A0A183PB98-F1
#
_cell.length_a   1.000
_cell.length_b   1.000
_cell.length_c   1.000
_cell.angle_alpha   90.00
_cell.angle_beta   90.00
_cell.angle_gamma   90.00
#
_symmetry.space_group_name_H-M   'P 1'
#
loop_
_entity.id
_entity.type
_entity.pdbx_description
1 polymer ?
#
loop_
_entity_poly.entity_id
_entity_poly.type
_entity_poly.pdbx_seq_one_letter_code
_entity_poly.pdbx_strand_id
1 'polypeptide(L)'
;MRRGDINMLMLGDPGTAKSQLLKFVERCSPVGIYTSGKGSSAAGLTASVTRDPNTRNFIMEGGAMVLADGGVVCIDEFDKMREDDRVAIHEAMEQQTISIAKAGITTTLNSRCSVLAAANSVYGRWDDTKGEDNIDFMPTILSRFDMIFVIRDEHDSQRDTTLAKHVMQVHLHGNDPAGINAMDTGSSDEIPLSTLRRFIAFARERCGPRLSEQAAEKLSNQYVLMRSGSTRYEQETGKRCAIPITVRQLEAIIRISESLAKMRLAAFATETDVEEALRLFHVSTLEAAMSGSLEGAEGFTTQEEHELILRLEKQLKKRFVIGSQVSEYAIIQDFTRQGFSERAVTKVLHYMIRRGEVQYRMQRRILYRIK
;
A
#
# COMPACT_ATOMS: atom_id res chain seq x y z
N MET A 1 16.11 -15.24 15.22
CA MET A 1 16.26 -15.19 13.74
C MET A 1 15.17 -14.25 13.24
N ARG A 2 15.41 -12.94 13.24
CA ARG A 2 14.37 -11.94 12.91
C ARG A 2 14.47 -11.62 11.42
N ARG A 3 13.34 -11.72 10.71
CA ARG A 3 13.17 -11.26 9.34
C ARG A 3 13.53 -9.77 9.26
N GLY A 4 14.47 -9.41 8.41
CA GLY A 4 14.96 -8.02 8.27
C GLY A 4 14.47 -7.31 7.02
N ASP A 5 13.84 -8.03 6.09
CA ASP A 5 13.46 -7.51 4.77
C ASP A 5 12.04 -6.96 4.80
N ILE A 6 11.74 -5.95 3.98
CA ILE A 6 10.43 -5.28 3.94
C ILE A 6 9.68 -5.73 2.69
N ASN A 7 8.42 -6.14 2.85
CA ASN A 7 7.56 -6.52 1.73
C ASN A 7 6.49 -5.46 1.51
N MET A 8 6.31 -5.03 0.26
CA MET A 8 5.33 -4.01 -0.11
C MET A 8 4.43 -4.51 -1.25
N LEU A 9 3.14 -4.21 -1.14
CA LEU A 9 2.14 -4.49 -2.17
C LEU A 9 1.52 -3.18 -2.65
N MET A 10 1.45 -3.00 -3.96
CA MET A 10 0.76 -1.89 -4.62
C MET A 10 -0.48 -2.43 -5.33
N LEU A 11 -1.65 -2.07 -4.85
CA LEU A 11 -2.94 -2.35 -5.46
C LEU A 11 -3.42 -1.10 -6.19
N GLY A 12 -4.06 -1.24 -7.33
CA GLY A 12 -4.68 -0.07 -7.95
C GLY A 12 -5.18 -0.32 -9.35
N ASP A 13 -5.69 0.73 -9.96
CA ASP A 13 -6.27 0.69 -11.29
C ASP A 13 -5.17 0.61 -12.37
N PRO A 14 -5.45 0.02 -13.55
CA PRO A 14 -4.55 0.07 -14.68
C PRO A 14 -4.38 1.52 -15.15
N GLY A 15 -3.16 1.92 -15.53
CA GLY A 15 -2.86 3.29 -15.96
C GLY A 15 -2.12 4.14 -14.92
N THR A 16 -2.00 3.66 -13.68
CA THR A 16 -1.30 4.34 -12.56
C THR A 16 0.24 4.20 -12.60
N ALA A 17 0.82 3.85 -13.75
CA ALA A 17 2.26 3.67 -13.97
C ALA A 17 3.00 2.69 -13.00
N LYS A 18 2.28 1.82 -12.27
CA LYS A 18 2.86 0.83 -11.33
C LYS A 18 4.00 0.01 -11.93
N SER A 19 3.82 -0.52 -13.13
CA SER A 19 4.85 -1.31 -13.82
C SER A 19 6.11 -0.51 -14.14
N GLN A 20 5.98 0.80 -14.42
CA GLN A 20 7.15 1.67 -14.63
C GLN A 20 7.87 1.94 -13.32
N LEU A 21 7.13 2.10 -12.22
CA LEU A 21 7.72 2.23 -10.88
C LEU A 21 8.51 0.97 -10.51
N LEU A 22 7.97 -0.23 -10.74
CA LEU A 22 8.68 -1.49 -10.53
C LEU A 22 9.99 -1.56 -11.33
N LYS A 23 9.96 -1.23 -12.63
CA LYS A 23 11.15 -1.19 -13.48
C LYS A 23 12.18 -0.14 -13.03
N PHE A 24 11.70 0.98 -12.49
CA PHE A 24 12.57 2.00 -11.94
C PHE A 24 13.27 1.50 -10.66
N VAL A 25 12.54 0.85 -9.75
CA VAL A 25 13.08 0.25 -8.53
C VAL A 25 14.11 -0.83 -8.84
N GLU A 26 13.84 -1.69 -9.84
CA GLU A 26 14.79 -2.69 -10.34
C GLU A 26 16.13 -2.05 -10.72
N ARG A 27 16.11 -0.92 -11.45
CA ARG A 27 17.31 -0.19 -11.88
C ARG A 27 18.05 0.50 -10.72
N CYS A 28 17.30 0.96 -9.72
CA CYS A 28 17.88 1.64 -8.55
C CYS A 28 18.52 0.65 -7.56
N SER A 29 17.96 -0.56 -7.45
CA SER A 29 18.44 -1.57 -6.52
C SER A 29 19.82 -2.10 -6.93
N PRO A 30 20.74 -2.37 -5.97
CA PRO A 30 22.01 -3.02 -6.28
C PRO A 30 21.83 -4.42 -6.88
N VAL A 31 20.81 -5.14 -6.42
CA VAL A 31 20.35 -6.43 -6.95
C VAL A 31 18.83 -6.34 -7.07
N GLY A 32 18.34 -6.17 -8.29
CA GLY A 32 16.93 -6.04 -8.61
C GLY A 32 16.58 -7.01 -9.72
N ILE A 33 15.51 -7.78 -9.55
CA ILE A 33 14.98 -8.66 -10.59
C ILE A 33 13.52 -8.31 -10.81
N TYR A 34 13.19 -7.92 -12.03
CA TYR A 34 11.81 -7.74 -12.46
C TYR A 34 11.24 -9.05 -13.02
N THR A 35 10.04 -9.40 -12.57
CA THR A 35 9.28 -10.50 -13.12
C THR A 35 7.79 -10.18 -13.23
N SER A 36 7.10 -10.87 -14.12
CA SER A 36 5.64 -10.80 -14.25
C SER A 36 5.03 -12.11 -13.75
N GLY A 37 3.92 -12.00 -13.03
CA GLY A 37 3.18 -13.13 -12.46
C GLY A 37 2.70 -14.16 -13.49
N LYS A 38 2.53 -13.77 -14.76
CA LYS A 38 2.26 -14.72 -15.86
C LYS A 38 3.52 -15.29 -16.52
N GLY A 39 4.60 -14.51 -16.54
CA GLY A 39 5.85 -14.86 -17.21
C GLY A 39 6.77 -15.74 -16.38
N SER A 40 6.51 -15.84 -15.07
CA SER A 40 7.28 -16.68 -14.15
C SER A 40 6.47 -17.87 -13.67
N SER A 41 6.84 -19.05 -14.13
CA SER A 41 6.38 -20.31 -13.54
C SER A 41 7.04 -20.54 -12.18
N ALA A 42 6.50 -21.45 -11.36
CA ALA A 42 7.05 -21.81 -10.07
C ALA A 42 8.52 -22.22 -10.18
N ALA A 43 8.89 -22.92 -11.25
CA ALA A 43 10.28 -23.29 -11.54
C ALA A 43 11.16 -22.06 -11.84
N GLY A 44 10.62 -21.07 -12.57
CA GLY A 44 11.31 -19.80 -12.87
C GLY A 44 11.43 -18.87 -11.65
N LEU A 45 10.51 -18.95 -10.69
CA LEU A 45 10.57 -18.19 -9.43
C LEU A 45 11.52 -18.83 -8.41
N THR A 46 11.50 -20.16 -8.30
CA THR A 46 12.21 -20.91 -7.25
C THR A 46 13.56 -21.43 -7.72
N ALA A 47 13.58 -22.66 -8.25
CA ALA A 47 14.68 -23.24 -8.97
C ALA A 47 14.17 -24.40 -9.82
N SER A 48 14.80 -24.60 -10.97
CA SER A 48 14.59 -25.77 -11.83
C SER A 48 15.72 -26.77 -11.64
N VAL A 49 15.38 -28.05 -11.73
CA VAL A 49 16.38 -29.13 -11.84
C VAL A 49 16.34 -29.61 -13.28
N THR A 50 17.39 -29.29 -14.02
CA THR A 50 17.54 -29.65 -15.44
C THR A 50 18.63 -30.71 -15.56
N ARG A 51 18.40 -31.73 -16.39
CA ARG A 51 19.42 -32.74 -16.66
C ARG A 51 20.31 -32.24 -17.79
N ASP A 52 21.61 -32.14 -17.53
CA ASP A 52 22.58 -31.76 -18.56
C ASP A 52 22.69 -32.89 -19.61
N PRO A 53 22.45 -32.61 -20.91
CA PRO A 53 22.55 -33.61 -21.97
C PRO A 53 23.96 -34.20 -22.11
N ASN A 54 25.01 -33.44 -21.74
CA ASN A 54 26.40 -33.88 -21.91
C ASN A 54 26.87 -34.78 -20.78
N THR A 55 26.70 -34.33 -19.53
CA THR A 55 27.17 -35.08 -18.35
C THR A 55 26.14 -36.07 -17.80
N ARG A 56 24.89 -36.00 -18.26
CA ARG A 56 23.73 -36.75 -17.73
C ARG A 56 23.45 -36.51 -16.24
N ASN A 57 24.16 -35.57 -15.62
CA ASN A 57 23.95 -35.16 -14.23
C ASN A 57 22.80 -34.17 -14.12
N PHE A 58 22.17 -34.15 -12.95
CA PHE A 58 21.16 -33.16 -12.63
C PHE A 58 21.86 -31.88 -12.15
N ILE A 59 21.62 -30.77 -12.85
CA ILE A 59 22.08 -29.44 -12.49
C ILE A 59 20.89 -28.65 -11.96
N MET A 60 21.14 -27.85 -10.93
CA MET A 60 20.14 -26.97 -10.34
C MET A 60 20.35 -25.56 -10.87
N GLU A 61 19.33 -24.98 -11.49
CA GLU A 61 19.30 -23.60 -11.96
C GLU A 61 18.46 -22.78 -10.99
N GLY A 62 19.08 -21.74 -10.41
CA GLY A 62 18.39 -20.82 -9.52
C GLY A 62 17.34 -20.00 -10.25
N GLY A 63 16.14 -19.91 -9.71
CA GLY A 63 15.08 -19.04 -10.18
C GLY A 63 15.27 -17.60 -9.71
N ALA A 64 14.34 -16.72 -10.12
CA ALA A 64 14.39 -15.29 -9.86
C ALA A 64 14.56 -14.93 -8.38
N MET A 65 13.91 -15.63 -7.45
CA MET A 65 14.02 -15.31 -6.02
C MET A 65 15.38 -15.71 -5.43
N VAL A 66 15.98 -16.79 -5.91
CA VAL A 66 17.31 -17.25 -5.48
C VAL A 66 18.39 -16.31 -6.03
N LEU A 67 18.25 -15.88 -7.28
CA LEU A 67 19.15 -14.90 -7.91
C LEU A 67 19.07 -13.51 -7.26
N ALA A 68 17.94 -13.18 -6.63
CA ALA A 68 17.73 -11.94 -5.90
C ALA A 68 18.06 -12.03 -4.40
N ASP A 69 18.83 -13.03 -3.93
CA ASP A 69 19.24 -13.10 -2.51
C ASP A 69 19.98 -11.83 -2.10
N GLY A 70 19.55 -11.21 -1.00
CA GLY A 70 20.03 -9.90 -0.54
C GLY A 70 19.56 -8.72 -1.39
N GLY A 71 18.66 -8.91 -2.35
CA GLY A 71 18.15 -7.88 -3.26
C GLY A 71 16.66 -7.58 -3.08
N VAL A 72 16.05 -7.10 -4.17
CA VAL A 72 14.62 -6.84 -4.29
C VAL A 72 14.08 -7.60 -5.51
N VAL A 73 12.98 -8.31 -5.32
CA VAL A 73 12.21 -8.92 -6.40
C VAL A 73 10.99 -8.06 -6.66
N CYS A 74 10.86 -7.55 -7.89
CA CYS A 74 9.72 -6.78 -8.34
C CYS A 74 8.79 -7.69 -9.14
N ILE A 75 7.55 -7.87 -8.67
CA ILE A 75 6.56 -8.76 -9.30
C ILE A 75 5.39 -7.92 -9.81
N ASP A 76 5.20 -7.88 -11.12
CA ASP A 76 4.03 -7.26 -11.75
C ASP A 76 2.92 -8.31 -12.02
N GLU A 77 1.67 -7.87 -12.17
CA GLU A 77 0.51 -8.74 -12.34
C GLU A 77 0.42 -9.86 -11.28
N PHE A 78 0.69 -9.53 -10.01
CA PHE A 78 0.67 -10.50 -8.91
C PHE A 78 -0.71 -11.18 -8.75
N ASP A 79 -1.79 -10.50 -9.15
CA ASP A 79 -3.16 -11.06 -9.19
C ASP A 79 -3.35 -12.15 -10.26
N LYS A 80 -2.50 -12.20 -11.30
CA LYS A 80 -2.60 -13.17 -12.40
C LYS A 80 -1.69 -14.39 -12.25
N MET A 81 -1.05 -14.53 -11.09
CA MET A 81 -0.24 -15.70 -10.77
C MET A 81 -1.06 -16.97 -10.59
N ARG A 82 -0.50 -18.12 -10.97
CA ARG A 82 -1.12 -19.43 -10.72
C ARG A 82 -0.99 -19.81 -9.25
N GLU A 83 -1.86 -20.70 -8.78
CA GLU A 83 -1.85 -21.17 -7.39
C GLU A 83 -0.55 -21.87 -7.01
N ASP A 84 0.03 -22.70 -7.90
CA ASP A 84 1.31 -23.37 -7.66
C ASP A 84 2.46 -22.37 -7.41
N ASP A 85 2.50 -21.30 -8.20
CA ASP A 85 3.51 -20.25 -8.09
C ASP A 85 3.31 -19.44 -6.78
N ARG A 86 2.06 -19.30 -6.34
CA ARG A 86 1.68 -18.63 -5.09
C ARG A 86 2.14 -19.41 -3.86
N VAL A 87 2.09 -20.75 -3.88
CA VAL A 87 2.62 -21.60 -2.79
C VAL A 87 4.13 -21.41 -2.61
N ALA A 88 4.86 -21.39 -3.72
CA ALA A 88 6.30 -21.16 -3.73
C ALA A 88 6.71 -19.81 -3.14
N ILE A 89 6.02 -18.73 -3.55
CA ILE A 89 6.26 -17.40 -2.98
C ILE A 89 5.87 -17.37 -1.50
N HIS A 90 4.79 -18.05 -1.10
CA HIS A 90 4.36 -18.08 0.29
C HIS A 90 5.41 -18.75 1.22
N GLU A 91 6.08 -19.81 0.76
CA GLU A 91 7.21 -20.42 1.48
C GLU A 91 8.39 -19.46 1.57
N ALA A 92 8.83 -18.92 0.42
CA ALA A 92 9.97 -18.00 0.35
C ALA A 92 9.73 -16.74 1.21
N MET A 93 8.53 -16.17 1.13
CA MET A 93 8.11 -15.03 1.93
C MET A 93 7.83 -15.36 3.39
N GLU A 94 7.80 -16.61 3.86
CA GLU A 94 7.65 -16.97 5.29
C GLU A 94 8.96 -17.45 5.93
N GLN A 95 9.77 -18.20 5.20
CA GLN A 95 10.98 -18.80 5.73
C GLN A 95 12.26 -18.12 5.23
N GLN A 96 12.17 -17.29 4.17
CA GLN A 96 13.33 -16.74 3.45
C GLN A 96 14.27 -17.84 2.93
N THR A 97 13.71 -19.02 2.71
CA THR A 97 14.35 -20.21 2.17
C THR A 97 13.37 -20.91 1.25
N ILE A 98 13.90 -21.58 0.24
CA ILE A 98 13.15 -22.36 -0.74
C ILE A 98 13.68 -23.79 -0.62
N SER A 99 12.81 -24.72 -0.22
CA SER A 99 13.13 -26.14 -0.16
C SER A 99 12.79 -26.83 -1.48
N ILE A 100 13.75 -27.58 -2.02
CA ILE A 100 13.57 -28.32 -3.27
C ILE A 100 13.92 -29.78 -3.02
N ALA A 101 12.91 -30.62 -3.22
CA ALA A 101 13.01 -32.08 -3.18
C ALA A 101 12.58 -32.65 -4.54
N LYS A 102 13.50 -32.64 -5.52
CA LYS A 102 13.25 -33.13 -6.89
C LYS A 102 14.43 -33.93 -7.41
N ALA A 103 14.15 -34.96 -8.21
CA ALA A 103 15.16 -35.80 -8.87
C ALA A 103 16.24 -36.38 -7.93
N GLY A 104 15.86 -36.71 -6.69
CA GLY A 104 16.79 -37.25 -5.68
C GLY A 104 17.68 -36.22 -5.00
N ILE A 105 17.54 -34.93 -5.34
CA ILE A 105 18.23 -33.81 -4.69
C ILE A 105 17.27 -33.19 -3.67
N THR A 106 17.68 -33.19 -2.41
CA THR A 106 17.00 -32.48 -1.31
C THR A 106 17.92 -31.37 -0.85
N THR A 107 17.65 -30.15 -1.30
CA THR A 107 18.47 -28.97 -0.96
C THR A 107 17.57 -27.82 -0.56
N THR A 108 18.09 -26.98 0.33
CA THR A 108 17.45 -25.73 0.73
C THR A 108 18.30 -24.58 0.21
N LEU A 109 17.67 -23.68 -0.54
CA LEU A 109 18.31 -22.48 -1.06
C LEU A 109 17.83 -21.28 -0.25
N ASN A 110 18.73 -20.36 0.07
CA ASN A 110 18.36 -19.13 0.75
C ASN A 110 17.76 -18.14 -0.25
N SER A 111 16.74 -17.41 0.17
CA SER A 111 16.04 -16.39 -0.61
C SER A 111 15.70 -15.18 0.27
N ARG A 112 16.72 -14.53 0.82
CA ARG A 112 16.58 -13.33 1.66
C ARG A 112 16.37 -12.11 0.75
N CYS A 113 15.23 -12.08 0.08
CA CYS A 113 14.86 -10.99 -0.82
C CYS A 113 13.64 -10.25 -0.26
N SER A 114 13.63 -8.93 -0.45
CA SER A 114 12.43 -8.12 -0.28
C SER A 114 11.51 -8.28 -1.48
N VAL A 115 10.21 -8.45 -1.27
CA VAL A 115 9.22 -8.54 -2.34
C VAL A 115 8.48 -7.23 -2.51
N LEU A 116 8.54 -6.66 -3.71
CA LEU A 116 7.70 -5.54 -4.15
C LEU A 116 6.73 -6.05 -5.20
N ALA A 117 5.45 -6.13 -4.87
CA ALA A 117 4.42 -6.66 -5.75
C ALA A 117 3.49 -5.54 -6.23
N ALA A 118 3.11 -5.56 -7.50
CA ALA A 118 2.01 -4.80 -8.05
C ALA A 118 0.88 -5.75 -8.47
N ALA A 119 -0.34 -5.39 -8.09
CA ALA A 119 -1.55 -6.12 -8.46
C ALA A 119 -2.65 -5.15 -8.89
N ASN A 120 -3.58 -5.67 -9.68
CA ASN A 120 -4.78 -4.96 -10.09
C ASN A 120 -5.99 -5.43 -9.30
N SER A 121 -6.98 -4.54 -9.12
CA SER A 121 -8.30 -4.93 -8.62
C SER A 121 -8.95 -5.94 -9.57
N VAL A 122 -9.71 -6.90 -9.03
CA VAL A 122 -10.42 -7.93 -9.81
C VAL A 122 -11.34 -7.31 -10.87
N TYR A 123 -11.97 -6.19 -10.54
CA TYR A 123 -12.90 -5.48 -11.40
C TYR A 123 -12.23 -4.40 -12.27
N GLY A 124 -10.90 -4.30 -12.25
CA GLY A 124 -10.13 -3.28 -12.97
C GLY A 124 -10.23 -1.87 -12.37
N ARG A 125 -11.31 -1.55 -11.65
CA ARG A 125 -11.45 -0.35 -10.82
C ARG A 125 -11.60 -0.72 -9.35
N TRP A 126 -11.05 0.09 -8.47
CA TRP A 126 -11.27 -0.03 -7.02
C TRP A 126 -12.69 0.42 -6.65
N ASP A 127 -13.50 -0.48 -6.09
CA ASP A 127 -14.86 -0.18 -5.64
C ASP A 127 -14.94 -0.14 -4.11
N ASP A 128 -15.01 1.05 -3.52
CA ASP A 128 -15.11 1.24 -2.07
C ASP A 128 -16.32 0.55 -1.43
N THR A 129 -17.36 0.26 -2.21
CA THR A 129 -18.56 -0.40 -1.67
C THR A 129 -18.34 -1.90 -1.43
N LYS A 130 -17.38 -2.51 -2.12
CA LYS A 130 -17.09 -3.96 -2.12
C LYS A 130 -15.77 -4.33 -1.45
N GLY A 131 -15.28 -3.47 -0.55
CA GLY A 131 -14.15 -3.68 0.36
C GLY A 131 -13.31 -4.93 0.20
N GLU A 132 -13.79 -6.07 0.73
CA GLU A 132 -13.06 -7.33 0.78
C GLU A 132 -13.04 -8.08 -0.56
N ASP A 133 -14.09 -7.97 -1.37
CA ASP A 133 -14.20 -8.62 -2.68
C ASP A 133 -13.30 -7.96 -3.75
N ASN A 134 -12.73 -6.80 -3.45
CA ASN A 134 -11.78 -6.13 -4.34
C ASN A 134 -10.44 -6.86 -4.44
N ILE A 135 -10.11 -7.70 -3.46
CA ILE A 135 -8.80 -8.36 -3.34
C ILE A 135 -8.98 -9.89 -3.37
N ASP A 136 -8.57 -10.52 -4.48
CA ASP A 136 -8.59 -11.98 -4.63
C ASP A 136 -7.31 -12.66 -4.08
N PHE A 137 -6.90 -12.26 -2.86
CA PHE A 137 -5.76 -12.85 -2.17
C PHE A 137 -6.19 -13.49 -0.86
N MET A 138 -5.57 -14.62 -0.54
CA MET A 138 -5.73 -15.23 0.78
C MET A 138 -5.22 -14.26 1.86
N PRO A 139 -5.94 -14.06 2.98
CA PRO A 139 -5.50 -13.18 4.07
C PRO A 139 -4.11 -13.53 4.62
N THR A 140 -3.70 -14.79 4.49
CA THR A 140 -2.35 -15.26 4.85
C THR A 140 -1.26 -14.52 4.07
N ILE A 141 -1.45 -14.25 2.78
CA ILE A 141 -0.47 -13.52 1.95
C ILE A 141 -0.48 -12.04 2.30
N LEU A 142 -1.66 -11.44 2.46
CA LEU A 142 -1.78 -10.04 2.85
C LEU A 142 -1.10 -9.76 4.19
N SER A 143 -1.19 -10.70 5.14
CA SER A 143 -0.50 -10.59 6.44
C SER A 143 1.03 -10.62 6.39
N ARG A 144 1.62 -10.97 5.23
CA ARG A 144 3.08 -11.03 5.00
C ARG A 144 3.62 -9.80 4.29
N PHE A 145 2.73 -8.96 3.76
CA PHE A 145 3.08 -7.63 3.29
C PHE A 145 3.03 -6.67 4.48
N ASP A 146 4.07 -5.85 4.58
CA ASP A 146 4.25 -4.89 5.68
C ASP A 146 3.50 -3.60 5.38
N MET A 147 3.46 -3.22 4.09
CA MET A 147 2.73 -2.07 3.59
C MET A 147 1.93 -2.46 2.35
N ILE A 148 0.65 -2.10 2.35
CA ILE A 148 -0.25 -2.30 1.22
C ILE A 148 -0.73 -0.92 0.78
N PHE A 149 -0.29 -0.44 -0.38
CA PHE A 149 -0.73 0.85 -0.92
C PHE A 149 -1.85 0.64 -1.93
N VAL A 150 -2.99 1.27 -1.70
CA VAL A 150 -4.10 1.31 -2.66
C VAL A 150 -4.00 2.62 -3.44
N ILE A 151 -3.64 2.51 -4.71
CA ILE A 151 -3.51 3.62 -5.65
C ILE A 151 -4.80 3.73 -6.45
N ARG A 152 -5.48 4.86 -6.29
CA ARG A 152 -6.76 5.15 -6.95
C ARG A 152 -6.55 6.21 -8.01
N ASP A 153 -7.18 6.02 -9.14
CA ASP A 153 -7.26 7.05 -10.16
C ASP A 153 -8.48 7.94 -9.88
N GLU A 154 -8.29 8.98 -9.06
CA GLU A 154 -9.33 9.97 -8.83
C GLU A 154 -9.36 10.97 -9.99
N HIS A 155 -10.48 11.00 -10.72
CA HIS A 155 -10.72 11.95 -11.79
C HIS A 155 -10.77 13.38 -11.21
N ASP A 156 -9.75 14.19 -11.50
CA ASP A 156 -9.69 15.60 -11.15
C ASP A 156 -9.12 16.40 -12.31
N SER A 157 -9.99 17.21 -12.93
CA SER A 157 -9.66 18.06 -14.07
C SER A 157 -8.40 18.92 -13.88
N GLN A 158 -8.12 19.40 -12.66
CA GLN A 158 -6.94 20.23 -12.40
C GLN A 158 -5.66 19.39 -12.37
N ARG A 159 -5.69 18.23 -11.71
CA ARG A 159 -4.57 17.27 -11.69
C ARG A 159 -4.33 16.71 -13.07
N ASP A 160 -5.37 16.31 -13.78
CA ASP A 160 -5.30 15.77 -15.15
C ASP A 160 -4.67 16.79 -16.10
N THR A 161 -5.06 18.06 -16.00
CA THR A 161 -4.47 19.13 -16.82
C THR A 161 -2.97 19.31 -16.51
N THR A 162 -2.60 19.24 -15.24
CA THR A 162 -1.20 19.41 -14.80
C THR A 162 -0.35 18.22 -15.23
N LEU A 163 -0.84 17.01 -15.03
CA LEU A 163 -0.21 15.77 -15.48
C LEU A 163 -0.08 15.74 -17.00
N ALA A 164 -1.13 16.09 -17.74
CA ALA A 164 -1.09 16.15 -19.20
C ALA A 164 -0.04 17.16 -19.69
N LYS A 165 0.00 18.37 -19.13
CA LYS A 165 1.04 19.36 -19.46
C LYS A 165 2.44 18.83 -19.20
N HIS A 166 2.66 18.21 -18.04
CA HIS A 166 3.96 17.65 -17.68
C HIS A 166 4.37 16.49 -18.60
N VAL A 167 3.47 15.54 -18.86
CA VAL A 167 3.74 14.40 -19.77
C VAL A 167 4.00 14.89 -21.20
N MET A 168 3.25 15.87 -21.68
CA MET A 168 3.48 16.49 -22.97
C MET A 168 4.83 17.19 -23.02
N GLN A 169 5.22 17.91 -21.97
CA GLN A 169 6.54 18.53 -21.87
C GLN A 169 7.67 17.50 -21.95
N VAL A 170 7.55 16.39 -21.21
CA VAL A 170 8.53 15.28 -21.26
C VAL A 170 8.62 14.66 -22.66
N HIS A 171 7.49 14.47 -23.35
CA HIS A 171 7.49 13.90 -24.71
C HIS A 171 7.94 14.89 -25.79
N LEU A 172 7.64 16.19 -25.63
CA LEU A 172 8.01 17.25 -26.58
C LEU A 172 9.50 17.59 -26.53
N HIS A 173 10.08 17.62 -25.33
CA HIS A 173 11.50 17.90 -25.18
C HIS A 173 12.39 16.69 -25.47
N GLY A 174 11.82 15.49 -25.59
CA GLY A 174 12.57 14.26 -25.83
C GLY A 174 13.68 14.06 -24.79
N ASN A 175 14.45 12.99 -24.93
CA ASN A 175 15.66 12.78 -24.14
C ASN A 175 16.80 13.76 -24.53
N ASP A 176 16.50 14.99 -24.96
CA ASP A 176 17.51 15.96 -25.39
C ASP A 176 17.98 16.79 -24.17
N PRO A 177 19.21 16.59 -23.67
CA PRO A 177 19.72 17.24 -22.46
C PRO A 177 19.97 18.75 -22.64
N ALA A 178 19.76 19.30 -23.83
CA ALA A 178 19.95 20.72 -24.14
C ALA A 178 18.69 21.58 -23.91
N GLY A 179 17.49 20.97 -23.89
CA GLY A 179 16.22 21.71 -23.77
C GLY A 179 15.66 21.81 -22.33
N ILE A 180 16.12 20.96 -21.43
CA ILE A 180 15.59 20.85 -20.05
C ILE A 180 16.12 21.98 -19.14
N ASN A 181 17.25 22.59 -19.49
CA ASN A 181 17.92 23.60 -18.65
C ASN A 181 17.21 24.97 -18.61
N ALA A 182 16.14 25.19 -19.38
CA ALA A 182 15.53 26.52 -19.50
C ALA A 182 14.30 26.75 -18.60
N MET A 183 13.73 25.72 -17.96
CA MET A 183 12.55 25.90 -17.11
C MET A 183 12.53 25.10 -15.79
N ASP A 184 13.53 24.25 -15.51
CA ASP A 184 13.61 23.52 -14.24
C ASP A 184 14.82 23.91 -13.38
N THR A 185 15.18 25.20 -13.39
CA THR A 185 16.11 25.83 -12.43
C THR A 185 15.52 25.92 -11.00
N GLY A 186 14.71 24.95 -10.59
CA GLY A 186 14.05 24.87 -9.28
C GLY A 186 14.15 23.52 -8.55
N SER A 187 14.60 22.44 -9.20
CA SER A 187 14.77 21.11 -8.60
C SER A 187 16.26 20.72 -8.56
N SER A 188 17.07 21.47 -7.83
CA SER A 188 18.55 21.30 -7.74
C SER A 188 19.06 19.97 -7.16
N ASP A 189 18.17 19.01 -6.84
CA ASP A 189 18.48 17.90 -5.94
C ASP A 189 18.19 16.52 -6.55
N GLU A 190 18.12 16.39 -7.88
CA GLU A 190 18.00 15.07 -8.51
C GLU A 190 19.31 14.27 -8.42
N ILE A 191 19.31 13.24 -7.58
CA ILE A 191 20.47 12.38 -7.36
C ILE A 191 20.61 11.40 -8.55
N PRO A 192 21.79 11.30 -9.18
CA PRO A 192 22.00 10.33 -10.24
C PRO A 192 21.86 8.89 -9.73
N LEU A 193 21.22 8.03 -10.54
CA LEU A 193 20.90 6.64 -10.19
C LEU A 193 22.11 5.82 -9.74
N SER A 194 23.29 6.08 -10.33
CA SER A 194 24.54 5.41 -9.98
C SER A 194 25.00 5.75 -8.55
N THR A 195 24.84 7.01 -8.13
CA THR A 195 25.14 7.46 -6.77
C THR A 195 24.12 6.88 -5.79
N LEU A 196 22.84 6.87 -6.14
CA LEU A 196 21.79 6.28 -5.32
C LEU A 196 22.05 4.78 -5.07
N ARG A 197 22.38 4.02 -6.12
CA ARG A 197 22.68 2.58 -6.01
C ARG A 197 23.88 2.30 -5.09
N ARG A 198 24.95 3.10 -5.22
CA ARG A 198 26.13 2.98 -4.34
C ARG A 198 25.81 3.36 -2.90
N PHE A 199 25.02 4.41 -2.71
CA PHE A 199 24.58 4.85 -1.38
C PHE A 199 23.73 3.77 -0.69
N ILE A 200 22.78 3.16 -1.40
CA ILE A 200 21.96 2.06 -0.87
C ILE A 200 22.84 0.88 -0.46
N ALA A 201 23.80 0.48 -1.30
CA ALA A 201 24.73 -0.61 -0.98
C ALA A 201 25.53 -0.30 0.30
N PHE A 202 26.08 0.92 0.39
CA PHE A 202 26.84 1.38 1.55
C PHE A 202 26.02 1.42 2.84
N ALA A 203 24.80 1.97 2.78
CA ALA A 203 23.91 2.06 3.93
C ALA A 203 23.49 0.67 4.44
N ARG A 204 23.28 -0.30 3.55
CA ARG A 204 22.91 -1.68 3.92
C ARG A 204 24.07 -2.46 4.56
N GLU A 205 25.30 -2.24 4.10
CA GLU A 205 26.48 -2.93 4.62
C GLU A 205 26.94 -2.37 5.97
N ARG A 206 26.88 -1.05 6.14
CA ARG A 206 27.50 -0.35 7.28
C ARG A 206 26.55 -0.07 8.44
N CYS A 207 25.24 0.04 8.19
CA CYS A 207 24.28 0.48 9.19
C CYS A 207 23.27 -0.61 9.57
N GLY A 208 23.27 -0.98 10.86
CA GLY A 208 22.28 -1.88 11.45
C GLY A 208 21.59 -1.22 12.65
N PRO A 209 20.72 -0.21 12.44
CA PRO A 209 20.12 0.54 13.52
C PRO A 209 19.27 -0.33 14.45
N ARG A 210 19.07 0.18 15.65
CA ARG A 210 18.21 -0.39 16.67
C ARG A 210 17.23 0.66 17.18
N LEU A 211 16.08 0.21 17.65
CA LEU A 211 15.09 1.10 18.25
C LEU A 211 15.61 1.68 19.56
N SER A 212 15.41 2.98 19.78
CA SER A 212 15.62 3.60 21.09
C SER A 212 14.52 3.19 22.08
N GLU A 213 14.82 3.25 23.38
CA GLU A 213 13.88 2.85 24.44
C GLU A 213 12.60 3.71 24.44
N GLN A 214 12.76 5.03 24.29
CA GLN A 214 11.64 5.98 24.16
C GLN A 214 10.74 5.65 22.95
N ALA A 215 11.35 5.33 21.81
CA ALA A 215 10.63 4.94 20.61
C ALA A 215 9.89 3.59 20.79
N ALA A 216 10.47 2.66 21.55
CA ALA A 216 9.86 1.37 21.87
C ALA A 216 8.60 1.53 22.72
N GLU A 217 8.64 2.37 23.76
CA GLU A 217 7.49 2.66 24.61
C GLU A 217 6.34 3.27 23.80
N LYS A 218 6.63 4.29 22.98
CA LYS A 218 5.62 4.92 22.13
C LYS A 218 4.98 3.94 21.15
N LEU A 219 5.80 3.14 20.48
CA LEU A 219 5.34 2.13 19.53
C LEU A 219 4.46 1.08 20.21
N SER A 220 4.78 0.69 21.45
CA SER A 220 3.95 -0.23 22.23
C SER A 220 2.57 0.37 22.57
N ASN A 221 2.53 1.62 23.00
CA ASN A 221 1.29 2.33 23.32
C ASN A 221 0.40 2.48 22.09
N GLN A 222 0.97 2.87 20.96
CA GLN A 222 0.25 3.03 19.68
C GLN A 222 -0.28 1.69 19.15
N TYR A 223 0.50 0.61 19.27
CA TYR A 223 0.04 -0.73 18.89
C TYR A 223 -1.16 -1.21 19.71
N VAL A 224 -1.15 -0.98 21.03
CA VAL A 224 -2.28 -1.33 21.90
C VAL A 224 -3.52 -0.53 21.52
N LEU A 225 -3.38 0.76 21.23
CA LEU A 225 -4.47 1.61 20.74
C LEU A 225 -5.05 1.08 19.43
N MET A 226 -4.20 0.83 18.42
CA MET A 226 -4.63 0.29 17.12
C MET A 226 -5.39 -1.04 17.28
N ARG A 227 -4.84 -1.97 18.06
CA ARG A 227 -5.47 -3.27 18.30
C ARG A 227 -6.81 -3.16 19.03
N SER A 228 -6.89 -2.28 20.03
CA SER A 228 -8.14 -2.04 20.76
C SER A 228 -9.22 -1.43 19.87
N GLY A 229 -8.84 -0.55 18.94
CA GLY A 229 -9.74 0.05 17.95
C GLY A 229 -10.32 -1.01 17.00
N SER A 230 -9.49 -1.90 16.46
CA SER A 230 -9.97 -2.97 15.57
C SER A 230 -10.88 -3.97 16.28
N THR A 231 -10.60 -4.32 17.54
CA THR A 231 -11.49 -5.21 18.32
C THR A 231 -12.84 -4.57 18.60
N ARG A 232 -12.88 -3.27 18.93
CA ARG A 232 -14.15 -2.54 19.11
C ARG A 232 -14.95 -2.51 17.81
N TYR A 233 -14.28 -2.25 16.69
CA TYR A 233 -14.91 -2.24 15.38
C TYR A 233 -15.52 -3.60 15.01
N GLU A 234 -14.82 -4.70 15.27
CA GLU A 234 -15.34 -6.07 15.04
C GLU A 234 -16.58 -6.36 15.92
N GLN A 235 -16.60 -5.84 17.15
CA GLN A 235 -17.73 -5.98 18.07
C GLN A 235 -18.95 -5.15 17.64
N GLU A 236 -18.74 -3.93 17.14
CA GLU A 236 -19.81 -3.01 16.74
C GLU A 236 -20.44 -3.39 15.40
N THR A 237 -19.62 -3.79 14.42
CA THR A 237 -20.09 -4.08 13.06
C THR A 237 -20.36 -5.56 12.81
N GLY A 238 -19.88 -6.45 13.70
CA GLY A 238 -19.92 -7.90 13.51
C GLY A 238 -19.12 -8.40 12.30
N LYS A 239 -18.35 -7.50 11.64
CA LYS A 239 -17.51 -7.80 10.49
C LYS A 239 -16.06 -7.81 10.91
N ARG A 240 -15.34 -8.85 10.51
CA ARG A 240 -13.90 -8.92 10.67
C ARG A 240 -13.26 -7.92 9.73
N CYS A 241 -12.21 -7.24 10.17
CA CYS A 241 -11.34 -6.52 9.25
C CYS A 241 -10.63 -7.53 8.34
N ALA A 242 -10.58 -7.24 7.04
CA ALA A 242 -9.84 -8.03 6.06
C ALA A 242 -8.37 -8.27 6.46
N ILE A 243 -7.75 -7.33 7.18
CA ILE A 243 -6.37 -7.41 7.64
C ILE A 243 -6.35 -7.43 9.19
N PRO A 244 -6.04 -8.57 9.83
CA PRO A 244 -5.93 -8.62 11.28
C PRO A 244 -4.67 -7.89 11.77
N ILE A 245 -4.81 -7.10 12.84
CA ILE A 245 -3.68 -6.46 13.52
C ILE A 245 -2.93 -7.52 14.34
N THR A 246 -1.88 -8.07 13.75
CA THR A 246 -1.04 -9.10 14.36
C THR A 246 0.30 -8.53 14.83
N VAL A 247 1.09 -9.35 15.53
CA VAL A 247 2.47 -9.01 15.94
C VAL A 247 3.36 -8.76 14.70
N ARG A 248 3.03 -9.34 13.54
CA ARG A 248 3.75 -9.08 12.29
C ARG A 248 3.68 -7.62 11.86
N GLN A 249 2.55 -6.95 12.11
CA GLN A 249 2.39 -5.53 11.81
C GLN A 249 3.26 -4.66 12.75
N LEU A 250 3.46 -5.10 13.99
CA LEU A 250 4.41 -4.46 14.89
C LEU A 250 5.84 -4.60 14.38
N GLU A 251 6.23 -5.80 13.97
CA GLU A 251 7.54 -6.07 13.38
C GLU A 251 7.75 -5.32 12.05
N ALA A 252 6.69 -5.10 11.27
CA ALA A 252 6.71 -4.26 10.08
C ALA A 252 7.04 -2.80 10.41
N ILE A 253 6.33 -2.18 11.37
CA ILE A 253 6.58 -0.80 11.77
C ILE A 253 8.00 -0.63 12.32
N ILE A 254 8.50 -1.61 13.08
CA ILE A 254 9.90 -1.61 13.56
C ILE A 254 10.87 -1.62 12.37
N ARG A 255 10.67 -2.49 11.37
CA ARG A 255 11.52 -2.54 10.17
C ARG A 255 11.49 -1.23 9.37
N ILE A 256 10.32 -0.60 9.24
CA ILE A 256 10.19 0.70 8.56
C ILE A 256 10.95 1.78 9.35
N SER A 257 10.79 1.82 10.67
CA SER A 257 11.51 2.77 11.54
C SER A 257 13.03 2.58 11.46
N GLU A 258 13.49 1.33 11.46
CA GLU A 258 14.90 1.00 11.23
C GLU A 258 15.37 1.43 9.83
N SER A 259 14.52 1.31 8.79
CA SER A 259 14.85 1.75 7.43
C SER A 259 15.01 3.27 7.32
N LEU A 260 14.19 4.04 8.03
CA LEU A 260 14.31 5.51 8.10
C LEU A 260 15.60 5.94 8.82
N ALA A 261 15.94 5.26 9.91
CA ALA A 261 17.22 5.46 10.58
C ALA A 261 18.41 5.09 9.67
N LYS A 262 18.31 3.99 8.89
CA LYS A 262 19.32 3.61 7.89
C LYS A 262 19.51 4.68 6.83
N MET A 263 18.44 5.32 6.35
CA MET A 263 18.54 6.42 5.37
C MET A 263 19.34 7.61 5.92
N ARG A 264 19.20 7.90 7.22
CA ARG A 264 19.97 8.95 7.90
C ARG A 264 21.37 8.51 8.33
N LEU A 265 21.74 7.25 8.07
CA LEU A 265 22.96 6.60 8.58
C LEU A 265 23.09 6.65 10.11
N ALA A 266 21.95 6.72 10.82
CA ALA A 266 21.91 6.74 12.27
C ALA A 266 22.00 5.31 12.84
N ALA A 267 22.64 5.15 14.01
CA ALA A 267 22.72 3.88 14.72
C ALA A 267 21.45 3.56 15.54
N PHE A 268 20.66 4.58 15.87
CA PHE A 268 19.45 4.44 16.67
C PHE A 268 18.26 5.09 15.95
N ALA A 269 17.13 4.39 15.92
CA ALA A 269 15.87 4.94 15.44
C ALA A 269 15.20 5.76 16.55
N THR A 270 14.89 7.01 16.22
CA THR A 270 14.30 7.99 17.15
C THR A 270 12.78 7.91 17.14
N GLU A 271 12.14 8.59 18.09
CA GLU A 271 10.68 8.69 18.18
C GLU A 271 10.06 9.25 16.88
N THR A 272 10.74 10.20 16.25
CA THR A 272 10.33 10.80 14.96
C THR A 272 10.28 9.78 13.82
N ASP A 273 11.20 8.80 13.80
CA ASP A 273 11.19 7.74 12.77
C ASP A 273 9.97 6.84 12.96
N VAL A 274 9.61 6.56 14.21
CA VAL A 274 8.43 5.77 14.55
C VAL A 274 7.14 6.51 14.18
N GLU A 275 7.07 7.82 14.42
CA GLU A 275 5.92 8.64 14.00
C GLU A 275 5.72 8.60 12.49
N GLU A 276 6.79 8.79 11.72
CA GLU A 276 6.71 8.70 10.25
C GLU A 276 6.36 7.29 9.79
N ALA A 277 6.93 6.26 10.41
CA ALA A 277 6.57 4.87 10.11
C ALA A 277 5.09 4.57 10.40
N LEU A 278 4.56 5.09 11.51
CA LEU A 278 3.14 4.97 11.85
C LEU A 278 2.25 5.73 10.87
N ARG A 279 2.66 6.94 10.46
CA ARG A 279 1.94 7.74 9.46
C ARG A 279 1.87 6.99 8.12
N LEU A 280 2.99 6.42 7.66
CA LEU A 280 3.04 5.61 6.44
C LEU A 280 2.16 4.36 6.56
N PHE A 281 2.24 3.65 7.68
CA PHE A 281 1.43 2.46 7.95
C PHE A 281 -0.07 2.77 7.97
N HIS A 282 -0.44 3.93 8.51
CA HIS A 282 -1.83 4.39 8.54
C HIS A 282 -2.37 4.64 7.14
N VAL A 283 -1.63 5.37 6.31
CA VAL A 283 -2.00 5.64 4.90
C VAL A 283 -2.04 4.37 4.07
N SER A 284 -1.11 3.43 4.29
CA SER A 284 -1.10 2.18 3.53
C SER A 284 -2.23 1.25 3.98
N THR A 285 -2.15 0.76 5.21
CA THR A 285 -2.84 -0.47 5.63
C THR A 285 -4.20 -0.17 6.24
N LEU A 286 -4.32 0.92 6.99
CA LEU A 286 -5.58 1.30 7.62
C LEU A 286 -6.54 1.89 6.59
N GLU A 287 -6.07 2.76 5.68
CA GLU A 287 -6.92 3.26 4.60
C GLU A 287 -7.40 2.14 3.68
N ALA A 288 -6.53 1.18 3.34
CA ALA A 288 -6.91 -0.02 2.58
C ALA A 288 -7.98 -0.86 3.31
N ALA A 289 -7.78 -1.13 4.60
CA ALA A 289 -8.71 -1.94 5.40
C ALA A 289 -10.06 -1.22 5.66
N MET A 290 -10.03 0.11 5.80
CA MET A 290 -11.21 0.92 6.13
C MET A 290 -11.96 1.42 4.90
N SER A 291 -11.33 1.41 3.72
CA SER A 291 -12.01 1.81 2.48
C SER A 291 -13.23 0.97 2.14
N GLY A 292 -13.30 -0.28 2.62
CA GLY A 292 -14.47 -1.16 2.51
C GLY A 292 -15.54 -0.94 3.56
N SER A 293 -15.26 -0.18 4.61
CA SER A 293 -16.21 0.13 5.68
C SER A 293 -15.86 1.45 6.36
N LEU A 294 -16.43 2.52 5.81
CA LEU A 294 -16.40 3.90 6.34
C LEU A 294 -16.91 4.05 7.78
N GLU A 295 -17.44 3.01 8.42
CA GLU A 295 -17.97 3.04 9.78
C GLU A 295 -16.88 3.03 10.87
N GLY A 296 -15.63 2.66 10.55
CA GLY A 296 -14.50 2.71 11.50
C GLY A 296 -13.70 4.02 11.51
N ALA A 297 -14.02 4.97 10.61
CA ALA A 297 -13.30 6.24 10.48
C ALA A 297 -13.56 7.23 11.64
N GLU A 298 -14.47 6.89 12.56
CA GLU A 298 -14.77 7.71 13.74
C GLU A 298 -13.60 7.79 14.74
N GLY A 299 -12.61 6.88 14.68
CA GLY A 299 -11.47 6.90 15.60
C GLY A 299 -10.17 7.54 15.08
N PHE A 300 -10.04 7.79 13.77
CA PHE A 300 -8.72 7.93 13.12
C PHE A 300 -8.65 8.99 12.00
N THR A 301 -9.56 9.96 12.00
CA THR A 301 -9.35 11.22 11.28
C THR A 301 -8.39 12.10 12.08
N THR A 302 -7.63 13.00 11.45
CA THR A 302 -6.89 14.03 12.21
C THR A 302 -7.89 14.75 13.12
N GLN A 303 -7.48 15.19 14.32
CA GLN A 303 -8.41 15.88 15.25
C GLN A 303 -9.22 16.97 14.55
N GLU A 304 -8.61 17.67 13.59
CA GLU A 304 -9.23 18.71 12.78
C GLU A 304 -10.29 18.17 11.81
N GLU A 305 -10.02 17.09 11.07
CA GLU A 305 -11.02 16.48 10.18
C GLU A 305 -12.18 15.85 10.94
N HIS A 306 -11.90 15.24 12.11
CA HIS A 306 -12.93 14.70 12.98
C HIS A 306 -13.86 15.80 13.51
N GLU A 307 -13.27 16.92 13.96
CA GLU A 307 -14.02 18.09 14.38
C GLU A 307 -14.85 18.68 13.24
N LEU A 308 -14.31 18.74 12.02
CA LEU A 308 -15.04 19.20 10.85
C LEU A 308 -16.25 18.32 10.55
N ILE A 309 -16.08 16.99 10.56
CA ILE A 309 -17.17 16.04 10.32
C ILE A 309 -18.24 16.14 11.42
N LEU A 310 -17.85 16.16 12.70
CA LEU A 310 -18.79 16.32 13.81
C LEU A 310 -19.52 17.67 13.79
N ARG A 311 -18.83 18.74 13.38
CA ARG A 311 -19.42 20.08 13.23
C ARG A 311 -20.45 20.09 12.11
N LEU A 312 -20.12 19.48 10.97
CA LEU A 312 -20.98 19.38 9.80
C LEU A 312 -22.20 18.49 10.11
N GLU A 313 -22.02 17.37 10.80
CA GLU A 313 -23.10 16.49 11.27
C GLU A 313 -24.03 17.21 12.25
N LYS A 314 -23.49 17.93 13.25
CA LYS A 314 -24.31 18.73 14.17
C LYS A 314 -25.11 19.82 13.45
N GLN A 315 -24.54 20.46 12.44
CA GLN A 315 -25.24 21.47 11.64
C GLN A 315 -26.32 20.86 10.75
N LEU A 316 -26.03 19.72 10.09
CA LEU A 316 -27.02 18.95 9.34
C LEU A 316 -28.16 18.50 10.25
N LYS A 317 -27.85 17.98 11.45
CA LYS A 317 -28.86 17.52 12.42
C LYS A 317 -29.73 18.66 12.99
N LYS A 318 -29.19 19.87 13.12
CA LYS A 318 -29.97 21.06 13.54
C LYS A 318 -30.89 21.56 12.44
N ARG A 319 -30.45 21.52 11.19
CA ARG A 319 -31.19 22.08 10.05
C ARG A 319 -32.25 21.11 9.53
N PHE A 320 -31.96 19.81 9.60
CA PHE A 320 -32.81 18.76 9.09
C PHE A 320 -33.66 18.20 10.24
N VAL A 321 -34.84 18.76 10.48
CA VAL A 321 -35.72 18.28 11.57
C VAL A 321 -36.27 16.89 11.21
N ILE A 322 -36.48 16.04 12.22
CA ILE A 322 -37.09 14.71 12.04
C ILE A 322 -38.43 14.86 11.31
N GLY A 323 -38.60 14.13 10.20
CA GLY A 323 -39.80 14.21 9.35
C GLY A 323 -39.79 15.29 8.27
N SER A 324 -38.72 16.07 8.12
CA SER A 324 -38.58 17.04 7.02
C SER A 324 -38.10 16.40 5.72
N GLN A 325 -38.52 16.96 4.58
CA GLN A 325 -38.09 16.58 3.24
C GLN A 325 -37.33 17.75 2.61
N VAL A 326 -36.08 17.51 2.20
CA VAL A 326 -35.26 18.52 1.53
C VAL A 326 -34.54 17.86 0.36
N SER A 327 -34.33 18.60 -0.72
CA SER A 327 -33.57 18.12 -1.86
C SER A 327 -32.08 18.06 -1.53
N GLU A 328 -31.40 17.02 -2.02
CA GLU A 328 -29.96 16.84 -1.83
C GLU A 328 -29.16 18.03 -2.40
N TYR A 329 -29.56 18.51 -3.58
CA TYR A 329 -28.94 19.65 -4.24
C TYR A 329 -29.00 20.94 -3.41
N ALA A 330 -30.13 21.21 -2.74
CA ALA A 330 -30.26 22.41 -1.90
C ALA A 330 -29.37 22.33 -0.66
N ILE A 331 -29.24 21.14 -0.07
CA ILE A 331 -28.35 20.92 1.07
C ILE A 331 -26.90 21.19 0.64
N ILE A 332 -26.45 20.55 -0.44
CA ILE A 332 -25.08 20.70 -0.94
C ILE A 332 -24.77 22.18 -1.24
N GLN A 333 -25.67 22.86 -1.95
CA GLN A 333 -25.46 24.26 -2.33
C GLN A 333 -25.38 25.21 -1.12
N ASP A 334 -26.19 24.98 -0.09
CA ASP A 334 -26.20 25.81 1.11
C ASP A 334 -24.97 25.59 1.99
N PHE A 335 -24.50 24.35 2.14
CA PHE A 335 -23.28 24.06 2.90
C PHE A 335 -22.02 24.50 2.14
N THR A 336 -22.05 24.49 0.80
CA THR A 336 -21.00 25.06 -0.03
C THR A 336 -20.89 26.58 0.17
N ARG A 337 -22.02 27.29 0.32
CA ARG A 337 -22.02 28.73 0.67
C ARG A 337 -21.45 29.03 2.06
N GLN A 338 -21.48 28.06 2.97
CA GLN A 338 -20.92 28.18 4.32
C GLN A 338 -19.43 27.85 4.38
N GLY A 339 -18.81 27.54 3.24
CA GLY A 339 -17.36 27.27 3.15
C GLY A 339 -16.99 25.80 3.37
N PHE A 340 -17.95 24.88 3.43
CA PHE A 340 -17.66 23.44 3.46
C PHE A 340 -17.46 22.90 2.05
N SER A 341 -16.56 21.92 1.91
CA SER A 341 -16.38 21.25 0.62
C SER A 341 -17.60 20.38 0.28
N GLU A 342 -18.04 20.43 -0.97
CA GLU A 342 -19.13 19.60 -1.48
C GLU A 342 -18.88 18.11 -1.21
N ARG A 343 -17.63 17.66 -1.35
CA ARG A 343 -17.21 16.28 -1.02
C ARG A 343 -17.47 15.91 0.45
N ALA A 344 -17.17 16.80 1.40
CA ALA A 344 -17.41 16.52 2.82
C ALA A 344 -18.91 16.42 3.14
N VAL A 345 -19.73 17.30 2.54
CA VAL A 345 -21.18 17.32 2.75
C VAL A 345 -21.83 16.05 2.19
N THR A 346 -21.47 15.66 0.96
CA THR A 346 -21.97 14.44 0.32
C THR A 346 -21.54 13.19 1.11
N LYS A 347 -20.32 13.19 1.64
CA LYS A 347 -19.80 12.10 2.48
C LYS A 347 -20.60 11.94 3.79
N VAL A 348 -20.90 13.05 4.49
CA VAL A 348 -21.72 13.04 5.71
C VAL A 348 -23.19 12.68 5.42
N LEU A 349 -23.75 13.14 4.31
CA LEU A 349 -25.09 12.75 3.87
C LEU A 349 -25.19 11.25 3.61
N HIS A 350 -24.24 10.71 2.86
CA HIS A 350 -24.17 9.28 2.60
C HIS A 350 -24.02 8.46 3.90
N TYR A 351 -23.31 9.01 4.88
CA TYR A 351 -23.17 8.42 6.22
C TYR A 351 -24.50 8.35 6.98
N MET A 352 -25.27 9.45 6.99
CA MET A 352 -26.60 9.49 7.62
C MET A 352 -27.58 8.52 6.93
N ILE A 353 -27.43 8.30 5.62
CA ILE A 353 -28.27 7.36 4.86
C ILE A 353 -27.95 5.91 5.21
N ARG A 354 -26.66 5.58 5.34
CA ARG A 354 -26.19 4.25 5.72
C ARG A 354 -26.58 3.87 7.15
N ARG A 355 -26.52 4.84 8.08
CA ARG A 355 -27.02 4.69 9.46
C ARG A 355 -28.55 4.57 9.56
N GLY A 356 -29.27 4.78 8.46
CA GLY A 356 -30.74 4.75 8.42
C GLY A 356 -31.40 5.96 9.09
N GLU A 357 -30.65 7.03 9.36
CA GLU A 357 -31.19 8.31 9.84
C GLU A 357 -31.93 9.06 8.73
N VAL A 358 -31.49 8.88 7.48
CA VAL A 358 -32.03 9.57 6.28
C VAL A 358 -32.32 8.55 5.18
N GLN A 359 -33.41 8.74 4.43
CA GLN A 359 -33.81 7.86 3.34
C GLN A 359 -34.13 8.65 2.07
N TYR A 360 -33.75 8.10 0.91
CA TYR A 360 -34.14 8.64 -0.38
C TYR A 360 -35.62 8.38 -0.66
N ARG A 361 -36.35 9.42 -1.05
CA ARG A 361 -37.69 9.36 -1.64
C ARG A 361 -37.69 10.05 -3.01
N MET A 362 -38.64 9.66 -3.86
CA MET A 362 -38.82 10.16 -5.24
C MET A 362 -37.53 10.10 -6.09
N GLN A 363 -37.23 8.94 -6.67
CA GLN A 363 -36.14 8.76 -7.66
C GLN A 363 -34.78 9.36 -7.21
N ARG A 364 -34.39 9.15 -5.94
CA ARG A 364 -33.13 9.65 -5.34
C ARG A 364 -32.93 11.17 -5.35
N ARG A 365 -33.98 11.98 -5.50
CA ARG A 365 -33.86 13.45 -5.51
C ARG A 365 -34.16 14.12 -4.17
N ILE A 366 -34.92 13.46 -3.30
CA ILE A 366 -35.39 14.01 -2.04
C ILE A 366 -34.88 13.14 -0.90
N LEU A 367 -34.31 13.78 0.12
CA LEU A 367 -33.88 13.15 1.35
C LEU A 367 -34.99 13.34 2.39
N TYR A 368 -35.26 12.29 3.16
CA TYR A 368 -36.24 12.29 4.24
C TYR A 368 -35.59 11.83 5.54
N ARG A 369 -35.67 12.63 6.60
CA ARG A 369 -35.13 12.25 7.91
C ARG A 369 -36.10 11.36 8.68
N ILE A 370 -35.66 10.17 9.05
CA ILE A 370 -36.44 9.19 9.81
C ILE A 370 -36.10 9.27 11.32
N LYS A 371 -34.83 9.52 11.68
CA LYS A 371 -34.35 9.54 13.08
C LYS A 371 -33.47 10.74 13.41
#